data_AF-A0A178WQP1-F1
#
_entry.id   AF-A0A178WQP1-F1
#
_cell.length_a   1.000
_cell.length_b   1.000
_cell.length_c   1.000
_cell.angle_alpha   90.00
_cell.angle_beta   90.00
_cell.angle_gamma   90.00
#
_symmetry.space_group_name_H-M   'P 1'
#
loop_
_entity.id
_entity.type
_entity.pdbx_description
1 polymer ?
#
loop_
_entity_poly.entity_id
_entity_poly.type
_entity_poly.pdbx_seq_one_letter_code
_entity_poly.pdbx_strand_id
1 'polypeptide(L)'
;MGAILEATPEMGEWSVEVRRESAYLTGSGYNELAFDGGPEPHHVPRVLWDEEEPFGRAEAPDEIVRAVAFAIPAEDASKVRAALDQVIANPSYVEFMRENPAPAGTWRVEQADGLVRLYGPVIAFGSHKPWALHPSVELEYSSLAELRAALVELA
;
A
#
# COMPACT_ATOMS: atom_id res chain seq x y z
N MET A 1 -18.56 -2.14 -2.84
CA MET A 1 -18.15 -3.56 -2.88
C MET A 1 -17.01 -3.67 -3.88
N GLY A 2 -15.96 -4.43 -3.56
CA GLY A 2 -14.74 -4.56 -4.36
C GLY A 2 -14.60 -5.96 -4.92
N ALA A 3 -13.60 -6.17 -5.77
CA ALA A 3 -13.24 -7.47 -6.31
C ALA A 3 -11.79 -7.78 -5.94
N ILE A 4 -11.58 -8.90 -5.24
CA ILE A 4 -10.24 -9.45 -5.03
C ILE A 4 -9.77 -10.01 -6.35
N LEU A 5 -8.61 -9.58 -6.82
CA LEU A 5 -7.99 -10.17 -8.01
C LEU A 5 -7.27 -11.46 -7.62
N GLU A 6 -7.33 -12.47 -8.48
CA GLU A 6 -6.54 -13.67 -8.31
C GLU A 6 -5.05 -13.32 -8.39
N ALA A 7 -4.29 -13.63 -7.33
CA ALA A 7 -2.87 -13.31 -7.28
C ALA A 7 -2.09 -14.10 -8.33
N THR A 8 -1.24 -13.42 -9.09
CA THR A 8 -0.34 -14.09 -10.04
C THR A 8 0.90 -14.63 -9.31
N PRO A 9 1.62 -15.61 -9.88
CA PRO A 9 2.85 -16.11 -9.27
C PRO A 9 3.90 -15.02 -8.97
N GLU A 10 3.95 -13.98 -9.80
CA GLU A 10 4.89 -12.86 -9.66
C GLU A 10 4.58 -11.96 -8.46
N MET A 11 3.35 -11.98 -7.95
CA MET A 11 2.94 -11.21 -6.76
C MET A 11 3.36 -11.89 -5.45
N GLY A 12 3.72 -13.18 -5.49
CA GLY A 12 4.09 -13.95 -4.31
C GLY A 12 3.03 -13.87 -3.22
N GLU A 13 3.41 -13.32 -2.08
CA GLU A 13 2.61 -13.20 -0.86
C GLU A 13 1.66 -11.99 -0.84
N TRP A 14 1.68 -11.18 -1.91
CA TRP A 14 0.87 -9.97 -2.03
C TRP A 14 -0.42 -10.25 -2.80
N SER A 15 -1.49 -9.55 -2.39
CA SER A 15 -2.79 -9.60 -3.05
C SER A 15 -3.36 -8.20 -3.19
N VAL A 16 -4.29 -8.03 -4.14
CA VAL A 16 -4.96 -6.75 -4.37
C VAL A 16 -6.47 -6.91 -4.43
N GLU A 17 -7.17 -5.95 -3.83
CA GLU A 17 -8.60 -5.78 -4.00
C GLU A 17 -8.88 -4.47 -4.73
N VAL A 18 -9.53 -4.57 -5.89
CA VAL A 18 -9.94 -3.43 -6.72
C VAL A 18 -11.26 -2.88 -6.21
N ARG A 19 -11.31 -1.57 -5.94
CA ARG A 19 -12.51 -0.82 -5.58
C ARG A 19 -12.92 0.10 -6.74
N ARG A 20 -13.89 0.98 -6.49
CA ARG A 20 -14.38 1.94 -7.48
C ARG A 20 -13.32 2.99 -7.85
N GLU A 21 -12.54 3.45 -6.87
CA GLU A 21 -11.66 4.63 -6.99
C GLU A 21 -10.26 4.38 -6.40
N SER A 22 -10.04 3.18 -5.86
CA SER A 22 -8.85 2.79 -5.12
C SER A 22 -8.58 1.29 -5.23
N ALA A 23 -7.41 0.87 -4.76
CA ALA A 23 -7.12 -0.54 -4.52
C ALA A 23 -6.54 -0.75 -3.13
N TYR A 24 -6.91 -1.85 -2.48
CA TYR A 24 -6.22 -2.34 -1.29
C TYR A 24 -5.05 -3.22 -1.73
N LEU A 25 -3.86 -2.91 -1.24
CA LEU A 25 -2.67 -3.76 -1.32
C LEU A 25 -2.51 -4.46 0.02
N THR A 26 -2.56 -5.79 0.01
CA THR A 26 -2.59 -6.63 1.21
C THR A 26 -1.43 -7.62 1.18
N GLY A 27 -0.73 -7.70 2.30
CA GLY A 27 0.34 -8.66 2.53
C GLY A 27 -0.14 -9.90 3.29
N SER A 28 0.63 -10.97 3.31
CA SER A 28 0.31 -12.18 4.09
C SER A 28 0.94 -12.18 5.49
N GLY A 29 0.34 -12.91 6.44
CA GLY A 29 0.91 -13.10 7.78
C GLY A 29 0.36 -12.16 8.87
N TYR A 30 -0.34 -11.08 8.51
CA TYR A 30 -0.88 -10.14 9.51
C TYR A 30 -1.90 -10.81 10.44
N ASN A 31 -2.80 -11.62 9.88
CA ASN A 31 -3.86 -12.26 10.65
C ASN A 31 -3.32 -13.32 11.61
N GLU A 32 -2.33 -14.09 11.16
CA GLU A 32 -1.61 -15.08 11.96
C GLU A 32 -0.94 -14.41 13.18
N LEU A 33 -0.34 -13.23 12.99
CA LEU A 33 0.18 -12.44 14.11
C LEU A 33 -0.95 -11.94 15.02
N ALA A 34 -1.96 -11.28 14.45
CA ALA A 34 -2.98 -10.54 15.19
C ALA A 34 -3.91 -11.45 16.00
N PHE A 35 -4.25 -12.63 15.48
CA PHE A 35 -5.21 -13.54 16.10
C PHE A 35 -4.56 -14.73 16.80
N ASP A 36 -3.45 -15.24 16.27
CA ASP A 36 -2.84 -16.48 16.75
C ASP A 36 -1.51 -16.23 17.51
N GLY A 37 -1.04 -14.98 17.59
CA GLY A 37 0.25 -14.66 18.19
C GLY A 37 1.43 -15.25 17.43
N GLY A 38 1.27 -15.42 16.12
CA GLY A 38 2.29 -15.93 15.21
C GLY A 38 3.56 -15.06 15.14
N PRO A 39 4.57 -15.48 14.36
CA PRO A 39 5.78 -14.68 14.16
C PRO A 39 5.45 -13.33 13.52
N GLU A 40 6.37 -12.36 13.66
CA GLU A 40 6.24 -11.08 12.96
C GLU A 40 6.17 -11.32 11.45
N PRO A 41 5.11 -10.85 10.76
CA PRO A 41 4.94 -11.07 9.34
C PRO A 41 5.96 -10.24 8.56
N HIS A 42 6.59 -10.89 7.59
CA HIS A 42 7.61 -10.29 6.76
C HIS A 42 7.01 -9.51 5.58
N HIS A 43 6.01 -10.09 4.92
CA HIS A 43 5.39 -9.58 3.70
C HIS A 43 4.15 -8.74 4.00
N VAL A 44 4.30 -7.68 4.79
CA VAL A 44 3.19 -6.77 5.12
C VAL A 44 3.61 -5.31 5.02
N PRO A 45 2.67 -4.41 4.69
CA PRO A 45 2.95 -2.98 4.71
C PRO A 45 3.23 -2.49 6.14
N ARG A 46 4.26 -1.65 6.27
CA ARG A 46 4.59 -0.89 7.48
C ARG A 46 4.23 0.56 7.27
N VAL A 47 3.29 1.11 8.02
CA VAL A 47 2.72 2.44 7.75
C VAL A 47 3.36 3.52 8.60
N LEU A 48 3.71 4.65 7.98
CA LEU A 48 4.16 5.87 8.65
C LEU A 48 3.05 6.92 8.61
N TRP A 49 2.64 7.38 9.79
CA TRP A 49 1.53 8.32 9.95
C TRP A 49 1.97 9.79 10.01
N ASP A 50 3.20 10.08 10.43
CA ASP A 50 3.74 11.45 10.58
C ASP A 50 5.29 11.44 10.47
N GLU A 51 5.88 12.49 9.91
CA GLU A 51 7.34 12.70 9.82
C GLU A 51 7.90 13.58 10.95
N GLU A 52 7.10 14.47 11.58
CA GLU A 52 7.56 15.38 12.65
C GLU A 52 6.48 15.65 13.74
N GLU A 53 6.58 14.91 14.87
CA GLU A 53 6.21 15.35 16.24
C GLU A 53 4.71 15.40 16.68
N PRO A 54 4.42 15.54 18.00
CA PRO A 54 3.33 14.90 18.75
C PRO A 54 2.01 15.70 18.70
N PHE A 55 0.89 15.02 18.99
CA PHE A 55 -0.50 15.52 19.00
C PHE A 55 -1.11 15.64 17.58
N GLY A 56 -2.17 14.91 17.21
CA GLY A 56 -3.24 14.36 18.01
C GLY A 56 -3.48 12.88 17.77
N ARG A 57 -3.69 12.14 18.86
CA ARG A 57 -4.37 10.85 18.81
C ARG A 57 -5.68 11.03 18.04
N ALA A 58 -5.88 10.32 16.94
CA ALA A 58 -7.22 9.85 16.68
C ALA A 58 -7.59 8.97 17.90
N GLU A 59 -8.55 9.43 18.70
CA GLU A 59 -8.95 8.73 19.92
C GLU A 59 -9.76 7.46 19.61
N ALA A 60 -10.09 7.20 18.34
CA ALA A 60 -10.79 6.03 17.88
C ALA A 60 -9.86 5.11 17.05
N PRO A 61 -9.68 3.84 17.44
CA PRO A 61 -8.87 2.86 16.70
C PRO A 61 -9.44 2.45 15.33
N ASP A 62 -10.62 2.95 14.97
CA ASP A 62 -11.37 2.56 13.76
C ASP A 62 -11.49 3.68 12.72
N GLU A 63 -10.76 4.79 12.86
CA GLU A 63 -10.82 5.90 11.90
C GLU A 63 -9.94 5.63 10.67
N ILE A 64 -10.52 5.82 9.48
CA ILE A 64 -9.79 5.78 8.20
C ILE A 64 -9.08 7.12 8.05
N VAL A 65 -7.75 7.08 7.98
CA VAL A 65 -6.90 8.28 7.95
C VAL A 65 -5.82 8.18 6.87
N ARG A 66 -5.34 9.33 6.40
CA ARG A 66 -4.24 9.43 5.43
C ARG A 66 -2.92 9.25 6.18
N ALA A 67 -2.14 8.25 5.78
CA ALA A 67 -0.75 8.08 6.21
C ALA A 67 0.18 8.84 5.25
N VAL A 68 1.39 9.14 5.74
CA VAL A 68 2.43 9.88 4.98
C VAL A 68 3.20 8.94 4.06
N ALA A 69 3.44 7.71 4.52
CA ALA A 69 4.15 6.71 3.74
C ALA A 69 3.77 5.29 4.16
N PHE A 70 4.17 4.32 3.34
CA PHE A 70 4.29 2.94 3.79
C PHE A 70 5.62 2.36 3.32
N ALA A 71 6.07 1.29 3.97
CA ALA A 71 7.27 0.56 3.60
C ALA A 71 6.99 -0.91 3.40
N ILE A 72 7.77 -1.50 2.51
CA ILE A 72 7.76 -2.93 2.18
C ILE A 72 9.20 -3.48 2.25
N PRO A 73 9.40 -4.79 2.45
CA PRO A 73 10.71 -5.40 2.26
C PRO A 73 11.27 -5.10 0.87
N ALA A 74 12.57 -4.81 0.77
CA ALA A 74 13.18 -4.48 -0.51
C ALA A 74 13.09 -5.64 -1.51
N GLU A 75 13.14 -6.90 -1.05
CA GLU A 75 12.92 -8.07 -1.91
C GLU A 75 11.50 -8.16 -2.49
N ASP A 76 10.53 -7.46 -1.90
CA ASP A 76 9.13 -7.46 -2.35
C ASP A 76 8.83 -6.36 -3.36
N ALA A 77 9.78 -5.47 -3.67
CA ALA A 77 9.55 -4.35 -4.59
C ALA A 77 9.04 -4.82 -5.97
N SER A 78 9.59 -5.90 -6.50
CA SER A 78 9.16 -6.49 -7.78
C SER A 78 7.78 -7.14 -7.71
N LYS A 79 7.43 -7.74 -6.56
CA LYS A 79 6.13 -8.36 -6.30
C LYS A 79 5.02 -7.32 -6.18
N VAL A 80 5.29 -6.26 -5.40
CA VAL A 80 4.37 -5.12 -5.28
C VAL A 80 4.20 -4.43 -6.63
N ARG A 81 5.26 -4.27 -7.43
CA ARG A 81 5.13 -3.79 -8.81
C ARG A 81 4.20 -4.67 -9.65
N ALA A 82 4.34 -6.00 -9.57
CA ALA A 82 3.45 -6.92 -10.29
C ALA A 82 1.98 -6.77 -9.86
N ALA A 83 1.74 -6.58 -8.56
CA ALA A 83 0.41 -6.30 -8.02
C ALA A 83 -0.17 -4.99 -8.57
N LEU A 84 0.64 -3.93 -8.66
CA LEU A 84 0.23 -2.65 -9.26
C LEU A 84 -0.05 -2.78 -10.77
N ASP A 85 0.78 -3.54 -11.50
CA ASP A 85 0.57 -3.82 -12.92
C ASP A 85 -0.80 -4.50 -13.14
N GLN A 86 -1.18 -5.43 -12.25
CA GLN A 86 -2.49 -6.09 -12.31
C GLN A 86 -3.65 -5.11 -12.07
N VAL A 87 -3.52 -4.18 -11.11
CA VAL A 87 -4.54 -3.15 -10.87
C VAL A 87 -4.67 -2.20 -12.06
N ILE A 88 -3.54 -1.74 -12.63
CA ILE A 88 -3.52 -0.81 -13.77
C ILE A 88 -4.13 -1.46 -15.02
N ALA A 89 -3.95 -2.77 -15.21
CA ALA A 89 -4.57 -3.52 -16.29
C ALA A 89 -6.08 -3.78 -16.10
N ASN A 90 -6.63 -3.52 -14.91
CA ASN A 90 -8.03 -3.78 -14.60
C ASN A 90 -8.98 -2.79 -15.32
N PRO A 91 -10.09 -3.24 -15.93
CA PRO A 91 -11.05 -2.35 -16.60
C PRO A 91 -11.59 -1.22 -15.71
N SER A 92 -11.80 -1.46 -14.41
CA SER A 92 -12.30 -0.43 -13.48
C SER A 92 -11.31 0.70 -13.28
N TYR A 93 -10.01 0.40 -13.24
CA TYR A 93 -8.96 1.42 -13.22
C TYR A 93 -8.97 2.24 -14.50
N VAL A 94 -9.02 1.58 -15.66
CA VAL A 94 -9.01 2.23 -16.97
C VAL A 94 -10.24 3.14 -17.17
N GLU A 95 -11.41 2.70 -16.69
CA GLU A 95 -12.64 3.49 -16.71
C GLU A 95 -12.51 4.73 -15.81
N PHE A 96 -12.09 4.55 -14.56
CA PHE A 96 -11.90 5.65 -13.61
C PHE A 96 -10.91 6.70 -14.13
N MET A 97 -9.75 6.27 -14.63
CA MET A 97 -8.70 7.19 -15.12
C MET A 97 -9.10 7.96 -16.38
N ARG A 98 -10.07 7.45 -17.16
CA ARG A 98 -10.62 8.17 -18.31
C ARG A 98 -11.46 9.37 -17.87
N GLU A 99 -12.14 9.25 -16.74
CA GLU A 99 -12.98 10.30 -16.17
C GLU A 99 -12.19 11.24 -15.26
N ASN A 100 -11.13 10.73 -14.62
CA ASN A 100 -10.34 11.43 -13.60
C ASN A 100 -8.84 11.29 -13.89
N PRO A 101 -8.28 12.07 -14.82
CA PRO A 101 -6.85 12.01 -15.11
C PRO A 101 -6.01 12.36 -13.88
N ALA A 102 -4.91 11.62 -13.70
CA ALA A 102 -4.01 11.72 -12.56
C ALA A 102 -3.36 13.12 -12.44
N PRO A 103 -3.28 13.71 -11.24
CA PRO A 103 -2.30 14.76 -10.97
C PRO A 103 -0.87 14.17 -11.01
N ALA A 104 0.11 14.98 -11.41
CA ALA A 104 1.51 14.57 -11.47
C ALA A 104 2.27 14.96 -10.19
N GLY A 105 3.23 14.12 -9.75
CA GLY A 105 4.28 14.49 -8.79
C GLY A 105 3.97 14.20 -7.32
N THR A 106 3.31 13.08 -7.04
CA THR A 106 2.83 12.71 -5.71
C THR A 106 3.69 11.68 -4.98
N TRP A 107 4.47 10.86 -5.70
CA TRP A 107 5.21 9.76 -5.09
C TRP A 107 6.72 10.03 -5.04
N ARG A 108 7.31 9.84 -3.86
CA ARG A 108 8.76 9.74 -3.65
C ARG A 108 9.05 8.36 -3.11
N VAL A 109 10.10 7.71 -3.60
CA VAL A 109 10.50 6.39 -3.13
C VAL A 109 11.97 6.38 -2.74
N GLU A 110 12.27 5.74 -1.61
CA GLU A 110 13.60 5.62 -1.06
C GLU A 110 13.86 4.19 -0.63
N GLN A 111 15.09 3.71 -0.80
CA GLN A 111 15.52 2.41 -0.29
C GLN A 111 16.55 2.59 0.82
N ALA A 112 16.24 2.09 2.01
CA ALA A 112 17.11 2.17 3.18
C ALA A 112 16.82 1.00 4.14
N ASP A 113 17.86 0.48 4.79
CA ASP A 113 17.76 -0.55 5.85
C ASP A 113 16.98 -1.82 5.43
N GLY A 114 17.12 -2.24 4.17
CA GLY A 114 16.41 -3.42 3.64
C GLY A 114 14.91 -3.18 3.35
N LEU A 115 14.45 -1.94 3.42
CA LEU A 115 13.09 -1.54 3.12
C LEU A 115 13.04 -0.59 1.93
N VAL A 116 11.94 -0.64 1.20
CA VAL A 116 11.53 0.38 0.22
C VAL A 116 10.43 1.21 0.86
N ARG A 117 10.68 2.51 1.07
CA ARG A 117 9.77 3.49 1.67
C ARG A 117 9.10 4.30 0.57
N LEU A 118 7.78 4.30 0.55
CA LEU A 118 6.93 4.87 -0.49
C LEU A 118 6.14 6.02 0.14
N TYR A 119 6.55 7.25 -0.15
CA TYR A 119 5.96 8.48 0.36
C TYR A 119 4.94 9.00 -0.65
N GLY A 120 3.70 9.17 -0.22
CA GLY A 120 2.61 9.55 -1.12
C GLY A 120 1.22 9.37 -0.50
N PRO A 121 0.14 9.51 -1.28
CA PRO A 121 -1.23 9.45 -0.80
C PRO A 121 -1.61 7.99 -0.50
N VAL A 122 -1.41 7.59 0.75
CA VAL A 122 -1.78 6.27 1.26
C VAL A 122 -2.83 6.41 2.35
N ILE A 123 -3.83 5.53 2.32
CA ILE A 123 -4.86 5.44 3.35
C ILE A 123 -4.66 4.13 4.13
N ALA A 124 -4.79 4.20 5.44
CA ALA A 124 -4.60 3.07 6.35
C ALA A 124 -5.64 3.16 7.49
N PHE A 125 -5.77 2.09 8.29
CA PHE A 125 -6.68 1.97 9.43
C PHE A 125 -6.01 1.34 10.67
N GLY A 126 -6.14 1.94 11.84
CA GLY A 126 -5.74 1.29 13.09
C GLY A 126 -4.61 1.99 13.81
N SER A 127 -3.58 1.27 14.24
CA SER A 127 -2.57 1.82 15.16
C SER A 127 -1.72 2.91 14.50
N HIS A 128 -1.75 4.13 15.05
CA HIS A 128 -0.95 5.29 14.58
C HIS A 128 0.50 5.28 15.09
N LYS A 129 1.03 4.11 15.45
CA LYS A 129 2.45 4.00 15.79
C LYS A 129 3.28 4.13 14.50
N PRO A 130 4.40 4.87 14.51
CA PRO A 130 5.29 4.92 13.36
C PRO A 130 5.74 3.53 12.94
N TRP A 131 5.64 3.23 11.65
CA TRP A 131 6.00 1.94 11.05
C TRP A 131 5.22 0.75 11.62
N ALA A 132 3.98 0.96 12.06
CA ALA A 132 3.09 -0.11 12.47
C ALA A 132 2.82 -1.08 11.32
N LEU A 133 2.82 -2.38 11.63
CA LEU A 133 2.38 -3.42 10.71
C LEU A 133 0.89 -3.25 10.43
N HIS A 134 0.52 -3.45 9.18
CA HIS A 134 -0.83 -3.20 8.72
C HIS A 134 -1.31 -4.35 7.83
N PRO A 135 -2.58 -4.78 7.93
CA PRO A 135 -3.09 -5.85 7.06
C PRO A 135 -3.06 -5.44 5.59
N SER A 136 -3.44 -4.20 5.32
CA SER A 136 -3.54 -3.64 3.97
C SER A 136 -3.33 -2.14 3.95
N VAL A 137 -2.89 -1.60 2.83
CA VAL A 137 -2.92 -0.15 2.57
C VAL A 137 -3.82 0.13 1.39
N GLU A 138 -4.55 1.24 1.43
CA GLU A 138 -5.38 1.71 0.34
C GLU A 138 -4.63 2.75 -0.49
N LEU A 139 -4.65 2.54 -1.80
CA LEU A 139 -3.94 3.35 -2.78
C LEU A 139 -4.96 3.94 -3.76
N GLU A 140 -4.98 5.26 -3.89
CA GLU A 140 -5.88 5.96 -4.81
C GLU A 140 -5.44 5.77 -6.28
N TYR A 141 -6.38 5.45 -7.16
CA TYR A 141 -6.12 5.21 -8.59
C TYR A 141 -5.42 6.35 -9.29
N SER A 142 -5.78 7.58 -8.93
CA SER A 142 -5.19 8.82 -9.44
C SER A 142 -3.67 8.89 -9.28
N SER A 143 -3.06 8.07 -8.43
CA SER A 143 -1.62 8.11 -8.15
C SER A 143 -0.88 6.79 -8.46
N LEU A 144 -1.59 5.73 -8.86
CA LEU A 144 -1.02 4.38 -8.98
C LEU A 144 0.01 4.24 -10.11
N ALA A 145 -0.24 4.85 -11.27
CA ALA A 145 0.70 4.80 -12.39
C ALA A 145 2.06 5.44 -12.04
N GLU A 146 2.02 6.51 -11.25
CA GLU A 146 3.22 7.20 -10.77
C GLU A 146 3.98 6.33 -9.76
N LEU A 147 3.29 5.76 -8.76
CA LEU A 147 3.87 4.81 -7.81
C LEU A 147 4.56 3.65 -8.53
N ARG A 148 3.87 3.08 -9.52
CA ARG A 148 4.40 1.98 -10.34
C ARG A 148 5.64 2.41 -11.11
N ALA A 149 5.68 3.63 -11.66
CA ALA A 149 6.86 4.16 -12.35
C ALA A 149 8.03 4.37 -11.39
N ALA A 150 7.79 4.93 -10.20
CA ALA A 150 8.84 5.15 -9.20
C ALA A 150 9.46 3.83 -8.70
N LEU A 151 8.66 2.77 -8.57
CA LEU A 151 9.17 1.43 -8.26
C LEU A 151 10.02 0.81 -9.37
N VAL A 152 9.84 1.22 -10.63
CA VAL A 152 10.67 0.77 -11.75
C VAL A 152 12.05 1.43 -11.71
N GLU A 153 12.13 2.69 -11.29
CA GLU A 153 13.38 3.45 -11.23
C GLU A 153 14.34 2.97 -10.12
N LEU A 154 13.84 2.22 -9.14
CA LEU A 154 14.65 1.63 -8.04
C LEU A 154 15.36 0.32 -8.43
N ALA A 155 14.91 -0.36 -9.49
CA ALA A 155 15.38 -1.69 -9.88
C ALA A 155 16.47 -1.63 -10.96
#